data_AF-A0A7S2RKM4-F1
#
_entry.id   AF-A0A7S2RKM4-F1
#
_cell.length_a   1.000
_cell.length_b   1.000
_cell.length_c   1.000
_cell.angle_alpha   90.00
_cell.angle_beta   90.00
_cell.angle_gamma   90.00
#
_symmetry.space_group_name_H-M   'P 1'
#
loop_
_entity.id
_entity.type
_entity.pdbx_description
1 polymer ?
#
loop_
_entity_poly.entity_id
_entity_poly.type
_entity_poly.pdbx_seq_one_letter_code
_entity_poly.pdbx_strand_id
1 'polypeptide(L)'
;RYLSYAPIASFYCGHSDRFADLPLPTSEDWEAATGLIYPPSFKRDKLTGDLANPRDLFTDVNFQKFKCAWQDKKETALFRGTATGGGVTETSNQRVRAAALSHRWSMDPNFNGSRDGTSGAPLLDAAITGWNPRDKKIHGQPMTYVDKRSFPFKGGKGNFIPIYEQSHYKYLLYIDGHCAACRYAFMMRLGSVILKVESQIVADTMWYFPLLRPWVDHVPVAPDLSDLAEKIRWCRAHDDECQAIAQNALAIYERYVGEKGALDYLEAVCHEIADRWVYPPSWCDPAPQAAAAPVAPDHYVRGECFKGVPCVRCKEEEAHEQDKAVAVGQKRSAPDAAAAAQREEERFKARKSNKARMRERAAGGGGGS
;
A
#
# COMPACT_ATOMS: atom_id res chain seq x y z
N ARG A 1 -16.41 25.14 -15.78
CA ARG A 1 -15.06 25.71 -15.53
C ARG A 1 -15.22 26.86 -14.55
N TYR A 2 -14.42 26.91 -13.49
CA TYR A 2 -14.49 27.92 -12.43
C TYR A 2 -14.09 29.30 -12.94
N LEU A 3 -14.75 30.36 -12.44
CA LEU A 3 -14.46 31.76 -12.80
C LEU A 3 -13.11 32.23 -12.23
N SER A 4 -12.72 31.70 -11.07
CA SER A 4 -11.41 31.88 -10.43
C SER A 4 -11.13 30.65 -9.56
N TYR A 5 -9.86 30.29 -9.39
CA TYR A 5 -9.44 29.21 -8.50
C TYR A 5 -8.03 29.46 -7.96
N ALA A 6 -7.75 28.93 -6.76
CA ALA A 6 -6.40 28.88 -6.22
C ALA A 6 -5.70 27.62 -6.75
N PRO A 7 -4.42 27.68 -7.15
CA PRO A 7 -3.67 26.50 -7.58
C PRO A 7 -3.29 25.65 -6.35
N ILE A 8 -4.24 24.85 -5.89
CA ILE A 8 -4.01 23.88 -4.82
C ILE A 8 -3.51 22.59 -5.46
N ALA A 9 -2.34 22.14 -5.04
CA ALA A 9 -1.79 20.88 -5.48
C ALA A 9 -2.20 19.75 -4.52
N SER A 10 -2.70 18.64 -5.08
CA SER A 10 -3.22 17.51 -4.33
C SER A 10 -2.72 16.18 -4.90
N PHE A 11 -2.50 15.20 -4.03
CA PHE A 11 -2.11 13.84 -4.44
C PHE A 11 -3.27 13.04 -5.04
N TYR A 12 -4.49 13.33 -4.59
CA TYR A 12 -5.69 12.65 -5.00
C TYR A 12 -6.70 13.72 -5.40
N CYS A 13 -7.11 13.68 -6.66
CA CYS A 13 -8.02 14.66 -7.24
C CYS A 13 -9.37 13.99 -7.51
N GLY A 14 -10.42 14.81 -7.57
CA GLY A 14 -11.71 14.37 -8.08
C GLY A 14 -11.98 14.92 -9.47
N HIS A 15 -13.18 14.64 -9.98
CA HIS A 15 -13.62 15.16 -11.26
C HIS A 15 -13.51 16.69 -11.34
N SER A 16 -13.08 17.16 -12.52
CA SER A 16 -12.82 18.59 -12.81
C SER A 16 -14.05 19.51 -12.75
N ASP A 17 -15.25 18.95 -12.64
CA ASP A 17 -16.50 19.67 -12.40
C ASP A 17 -16.75 19.97 -10.91
N ARG A 18 -16.05 19.27 -10.01
CA ARG A 18 -16.16 19.40 -8.55
C ARG A 18 -14.93 19.99 -7.88
N PHE A 19 -13.74 19.71 -8.39
CA PHE A 19 -12.47 20.20 -7.85
C PHE A 19 -11.59 20.82 -8.93
N ALA A 20 -10.77 21.79 -8.54
CA ALA A 20 -9.81 22.48 -9.39
C ALA A 20 -8.35 22.13 -9.04
N ASP A 21 -8.16 21.14 -8.16
CA ASP A 21 -6.86 20.72 -7.67
C ASP A 21 -5.94 20.24 -8.81
N LEU A 22 -4.67 20.61 -8.72
CA LEU A 22 -3.61 20.15 -9.61
C LEU A 22 -3.07 18.82 -9.10
N PRO A 23 -3.20 17.71 -9.85
CA PRO A 23 -2.70 16.42 -9.39
C PRO A 23 -1.18 16.42 -9.40
N LEU A 24 -0.56 15.99 -8.29
CA LEU A 24 0.90 15.81 -8.18
C LEU A 24 1.27 14.35 -7.90
N PRO A 25 2.52 13.95 -8.27
CA PRO A 25 3.08 12.68 -7.84
C PRO A 25 3.03 12.53 -6.31
N THR A 26 2.58 11.37 -5.85
CA THR A 26 2.50 11.09 -4.42
C THR A 26 3.88 10.77 -3.85
N SER A 27 4.07 10.95 -2.54
CA SER A 27 5.30 10.50 -1.87
C SER A 27 5.58 9.01 -2.07
N GLU A 28 4.53 8.20 -2.15
CA GLU A 28 4.59 6.77 -2.44
C GLU A 28 5.07 6.48 -3.85
N ASP A 29 4.57 7.23 -4.86
CA ASP A 29 5.01 7.07 -6.24
C ASP A 29 6.48 7.44 -6.38
N TRP A 30 6.92 8.51 -5.71
CA TRP A 30 8.32 8.92 -5.67
C TRP A 30 9.22 7.88 -4.99
N GLU A 31 8.82 7.41 -3.80
CA GLU A 31 9.55 6.34 -3.09
C GLU A 31 9.63 5.07 -3.94
N ALA A 32 8.54 4.69 -4.61
CA ALA A 32 8.52 3.54 -5.50
C ALA A 32 9.44 3.73 -6.71
N ALA A 33 9.44 4.91 -7.33
CA ALA A 33 10.21 5.20 -8.52
C ALA A 33 11.73 5.28 -8.27
N THR A 34 12.13 5.84 -7.13
CA THR A 34 13.53 6.22 -6.85
C THR A 34 14.20 5.38 -5.77
N GLY A 35 13.41 4.70 -4.93
CA GLY A 35 13.92 4.11 -3.70
C GLY A 35 14.39 5.15 -2.67
N LEU A 36 13.98 6.42 -2.79
CA LEU A 36 14.38 7.51 -1.90
C LEU A 36 13.18 8.09 -1.15
N ILE A 37 13.38 8.48 0.11
CA ILE A 37 12.35 9.21 0.89
C ILE A 37 12.36 10.68 0.50
N TYR A 38 11.17 11.25 0.30
CA TYR A 38 10.99 12.69 0.11
C TYR A 38 10.05 13.31 1.17
N PRO A 39 10.42 14.46 1.79
CA PRO A 39 11.75 15.05 1.78
C PRO A 39 12.70 14.23 2.66
N PRO A 40 13.97 14.05 2.29
CA PRO A 40 14.94 13.27 3.07
C PRO A 40 15.10 13.82 4.49
N SER A 41 14.86 15.12 4.71
CA SER A 41 14.99 15.77 6.01
C SER A 41 14.01 15.31 7.10
N PHE A 42 12.91 14.60 6.78
CA PHE A 42 11.83 14.35 7.74
C PHE A 42 11.78 12.97 8.39
N LYS A 43 12.60 12.00 7.95
CA LYS A 43 12.70 10.69 8.61
C LYS A 43 14.16 10.38 8.90
N ARG A 44 14.58 10.67 10.12
CA ARG A 44 15.84 10.16 10.67
C ARG A 44 15.56 8.93 11.51
N ASP A 45 16.45 7.95 11.45
CA ASP A 45 16.42 6.82 12.36
C ASP A 45 16.51 7.33 13.80
N LYS A 46 15.60 6.87 14.67
CA LYS A 46 15.48 7.38 16.04
C LYS A 46 16.65 6.99 16.94
N LEU A 47 17.46 6.00 16.54
CA LEU A 47 18.60 5.47 17.28
C LEU A 47 19.92 6.03 16.72
N THR A 48 20.07 6.13 15.40
CA THR A 48 21.33 6.56 14.77
C THR A 48 21.35 8.02 14.33
N GLY A 49 20.18 8.64 14.11
CA GLY A 49 20.09 10.02 13.60
C GLY A 49 20.38 10.18 12.10
N ASP A 50 20.67 9.07 11.41
CA ASP A 50 20.87 9.02 9.96
C ASP A 50 19.56 9.07 9.20
N LEU A 51 19.62 9.33 7.88
CA LEU A 51 18.46 9.21 6.99
C LEU A 51 17.85 7.80 7.11
N ALA A 52 16.55 7.74 7.39
CA ALA A 52 15.85 6.47 7.43
C ALA A 52 15.83 5.84 6.03
N ASN A 53 15.90 4.52 5.98
CA ASN A 53 15.72 3.79 4.74
C ASN A 53 14.30 3.98 4.21
N PRO A 54 14.11 4.04 2.87
CA PRO A 54 12.78 3.98 2.25
C PRO A 54 11.99 2.82 2.85
N ARG A 55 10.64 2.91 2.79
CA ARG A 55 9.81 1.79 3.22
C ARG A 55 10.32 0.54 2.51
N ASP A 56 10.58 -0.53 3.27
CA ASP A 56 11.12 -1.81 2.75
C ASP A 56 10.36 -2.31 1.50
N LEU A 57 9.08 -1.94 1.45
CA LEU A 57 8.11 -2.08 0.36
C LEU A 57 8.51 -1.43 -0.99
N PHE A 58 9.60 -0.63 -1.09
CA PHE A 58 10.01 0.06 -2.32
C PHE A 58 11.47 -0.14 -2.76
N THR A 59 12.22 -1.06 -2.14
CA THR A 59 13.59 -1.38 -2.56
C THR A 59 13.65 -2.23 -3.83
N ASP A 60 14.60 -1.94 -4.74
CA ASP A 60 14.85 -2.75 -5.94
C ASP A 60 15.28 -4.18 -5.62
N VAL A 61 15.96 -4.37 -4.49
CA VAL A 61 16.36 -5.70 -3.98
C VAL A 61 15.13 -6.58 -3.78
N ASN A 62 14.07 -6.04 -3.17
CA ASN A 62 12.82 -6.77 -3.00
C ASN A 62 12.12 -6.98 -4.35
N PHE A 63 12.11 -5.99 -5.25
CA PHE A 63 11.54 -6.18 -6.59
C PHE A 63 12.16 -7.38 -7.32
N GLN A 64 13.50 -7.50 -7.31
CA GLN A 64 14.18 -8.61 -7.98
C GLN A 64 13.92 -9.94 -7.28
N LYS A 65 13.92 -9.96 -5.94
CA LYS A 65 13.65 -11.16 -5.15
C LYS A 65 12.27 -11.77 -5.43
N PHE A 66 11.28 -10.94 -5.75
CA PHE A 66 9.89 -11.36 -5.95
C PHE A 66 9.45 -11.28 -7.42
N LYS A 67 10.40 -11.19 -8.36
CA LYS A 67 10.10 -11.32 -9.78
C LYS A 67 9.58 -12.73 -10.06
N CYS A 68 8.38 -12.83 -10.58
CA CYS A 68 7.70 -14.08 -10.88
C CYS A 68 7.31 -14.09 -12.37
N ALA A 69 7.70 -15.14 -13.11
CA ALA A 69 7.32 -15.30 -14.49
C ALA A 69 5.80 -15.49 -14.61
N TRP A 70 5.20 -15.05 -15.72
CA TRP A 70 3.74 -15.10 -15.90
C TRP A 70 3.15 -16.49 -15.69
N GLN A 71 3.85 -17.52 -16.17
CA GLN A 71 3.44 -18.91 -16.11
C GLN A 71 3.45 -19.49 -14.68
N ASP A 72 4.27 -18.91 -13.79
CA ASP A 72 4.41 -19.35 -12.40
C ASP A 72 3.42 -18.64 -11.45
N LYS A 73 2.69 -17.63 -11.95
CA LYS A 73 1.72 -16.88 -11.15
C LYS A 73 0.45 -17.69 -10.94
N LYS A 74 -0.09 -17.62 -9.72
CA LYS A 74 -1.37 -18.20 -9.33
C LYS A 74 -2.52 -17.50 -10.03
N GLU A 75 -3.42 -18.26 -10.63
CA GLU A 75 -4.61 -17.76 -11.34
C GLU A 75 -5.74 -17.29 -10.39
N THR A 76 -5.38 -16.69 -9.27
CA THR A 76 -6.29 -16.22 -8.22
C THR A 76 -6.24 -14.71 -8.15
N ALA A 77 -7.40 -14.06 -8.06
CA ALA A 77 -7.47 -12.64 -7.79
C ALA A 77 -7.17 -12.34 -6.33
N LEU A 78 -6.22 -11.45 -6.07
CA LEU A 78 -5.80 -11.11 -4.71
C LEU A 78 -6.22 -9.68 -4.33
N PHE A 79 -6.73 -9.53 -3.11
CA PHE A 79 -6.85 -8.23 -2.43
C PHE A 79 -6.37 -8.30 -0.99
N ARG A 80 -5.54 -7.33 -0.59
CA ARG A 80 -5.14 -7.10 0.81
C ARG A 80 -5.17 -5.62 1.13
N GLY A 81 -6.07 -5.19 2.02
CA GLY A 81 -6.15 -3.79 2.42
C GLY A 81 -6.92 -3.55 3.70
N THR A 82 -6.68 -2.39 4.32
CA THR A 82 -7.48 -1.90 5.45
C THR A 82 -8.89 -1.56 4.98
N ALA A 83 -9.90 -1.72 5.83
CA ALA A 83 -11.29 -1.31 5.63
C ALA A 83 -11.48 0.23 5.63
N THR A 84 -10.65 0.92 4.86
CA THR A 84 -10.83 2.33 4.49
C THR A 84 -11.91 2.47 3.42
N GLY A 85 -12.38 3.68 3.14
CA GLY A 85 -13.58 3.89 2.33
C GLY A 85 -14.57 4.84 3.01
N GLY A 86 -15.47 5.42 2.22
CA GLY A 86 -16.53 6.30 2.73
C GLY A 86 -17.58 5.56 3.56
N GLY A 87 -17.91 4.32 3.21
CA GLY A 87 -18.95 3.54 3.87
C GLY A 87 -18.50 2.63 5.02
N VAL A 88 -19.50 2.07 5.70
CA VAL A 88 -19.34 1.24 6.92
C VAL A 88 -20.01 -0.14 6.81
N THR A 89 -20.68 -0.43 5.70
CA THR A 89 -21.40 -1.70 5.46
C THR A 89 -20.83 -2.43 4.25
N GLU A 90 -21.22 -3.69 4.04
CA GLU A 90 -20.92 -4.42 2.80
C GLU A 90 -21.42 -3.69 1.55
N THR A 91 -22.51 -2.92 1.65
CA THR A 91 -23.08 -2.21 0.51
C THR A 91 -22.43 -0.87 0.23
N SER A 92 -21.84 -0.23 1.23
CA SER A 92 -21.28 1.12 1.13
C SER A 92 -19.75 1.15 1.12
N ASN A 93 -19.09 0.01 1.39
CA ASN A 93 -17.64 -0.10 1.39
C ASN A 93 -17.17 -1.27 0.50
N GLN A 94 -16.65 -0.94 -0.68
CA GLN A 94 -16.20 -1.90 -1.69
C GLN A 94 -15.11 -2.86 -1.18
N ARG A 95 -14.23 -2.43 -0.27
CA ARG A 95 -13.18 -3.29 0.31
C ARG A 95 -13.76 -4.35 1.24
N VAL A 96 -14.71 -3.93 2.08
CA VAL A 96 -15.47 -4.84 2.95
C VAL A 96 -16.27 -5.82 2.10
N ARG A 97 -16.89 -5.34 1.01
CA ARG A 97 -17.60 -6.21 0.05
C ARG A 97 -16.72 -7.26 -0.58
N ALA A 98 -15.52 -6.91 -1.03
CA ALA A 98 -14.59 -7.88 -1.60
C ALA A 98 -14.24 -9.00 -0.60
N ALA A 99 -14.00 -8.65 0.67
CA ALA A 99 -13.76 -9.65 1.72
C ALA A 99 -15.00 -10.50 2.05
N ALA A 100 -16.20 -9.90 2.04
CA ALA A 100 -17.45 -10.62 2.20
C ALA A 100 -17.71 -11.62 1.06
N LEU A 101 -17.42 -11.21 -0.18
CA LEU A 101 -17.50 -12.05 -1.37
C LEU A 101 -16.52 -13.23 -1.28
N SER A 102 -15.24 -12.96 -0.96
CA SER A 102 -14.23 -14.01 -0.82
C SER A 102 -14.60 -15.02 0.27
N HIS A 103 -15.16 -14.55 1.40
CA HIS A 103 -15.70 -15.44 2.44
C HIS A 103 -16.85 -16.31 1.91
N ARG A 104 -17.85 -15.73 1.24
CA ARG A 104 -18.98 -16.48 0.66
C ARG A 104 -18.50 -17.50 -0.38
N TRP A 105 -17.61 -17.10 -1.28
CA TRP A 105 -17.05 -17.96 -2.32
C TRP A 105 -16.22 -19.10 -1.74
N SER A 106 -15.61 -18.95 -0.56
CA SER A 106 -14.89 -20.02 0.14
C SER A 106 -15.78 -21.20 0.59
N MET A 107 -17.10 -21.00 0.54
CA MET A 107 -18.11 -22.01 0.88
C MET A 107 -18.82 -22.56 -0.37
N ASP A 108 -18.52 -22.04 -1.57
CA ASP A 108 -19.17 -22.42 -2.82
C ASP A 108 -18.15 -23.09 -3.78
N PRO A 109 -18.34 -24.37 -4.11
CA PRO A 109 -17.47 -25.11 -5.03
C PRO A 109 -17.31 -24.51 -6.43
N ASN A 110 -18.26 -23.69 -6.89
CA ASN A 110 -18.19 -23.04 -8.20
C ASN A 110 -17.25 -21.82 -8.23
N PHE A 111 -16.71 -21.42 -7.07
CA PHE A 111 -15.84 -20.26 -6.93
C PHE A 111 -14.52 -20.61 -6.24
N ASN A 112 -14.50 -20.75 -4.91
CA ASN A 112 -13.28 -21.06 -4.15
C ASN A 112 -13.37 -22.38 -3.36
N GLY A 113 -14.53 -23.04 -3.38
CA GLY A 113 -14.85 -24.17 -2.53
C GLY A 113 -14.33 -25.52 -3.02
N SER A 114 -13.01 -25.69 -3.10
CA SER A 114 -12.40 -27.01 -2.89
C SER A 114 -11.33 -26.85 -1.82
N ARG A 115 -11.74 -27.10 -0.57
CA ARG A 115 -10.80 -27.21 0.56
C ARG A 115 -10.01 -28.52 0.53
N ASP A 116 -10.39 -29.43 -0.35
CA ASP A 116 -9.80 -30.74 -0.62
C ASP A 116 -8.76 -30.73 -1.75
N GLY A 117 -8.55 -29.58 -2.43
CA GLY A 117 -7.51 -29.42 -3.46
C GLY A 117 -7.79 -30.14 -4.78
N THR A 118 -9.03 -30.58 -5.01
CA THR A 118 -9.48 -31.34 -6.19
C THR A 118 -10.10 -30.45 -7.27
N SER A 119 -10.65 -29.28 -6.91
CA SER A 119 -11.03 -28.24 -7.88
C SER A 119 -9.90 -27.22 -7.98
N GLY A 120 -9.66 -26.67 -9.18
CA GLY A 120 -8.55 -25.75 -9.48
C GLY A 120 -8.43 -24.51 -8.58
N ALA A 121 -7.48 -23.63 -8.91
CA ALA A 121 -7.16 -22.46 -8.09
C ALA A 121 -8.41 -21.63 -7.70
N PRO A 122 -8.48 -21.08 -6.47
CA PRO A 122 -9.62 -20.25 -6.04
C PRO A 122 -9.74 -19.00 -6.91
N LEU A 123 -10.97 -18.53 -7.17
CA LEU A 123 -11.19 -17.31 -7.96
C LEU A 123 -10.70 -16.06 -7.21
N LEU A 124 -11.06 -15.89 -5.94
CA LEU A 124 -10.79 -14.67 -5.18
C LEU A 124 -10.25 -14.95 -3.78
N ASP A 125 -9.06 -14.45 -3.48
CA ASP A 125 -8.51 -14.33 -2.14
C ASP A 125 -8.48 -12.84 -1.73
N ALA A 126 -9.54 -12.38 -1.07
CA ALA A 126 -9.65 -10.99 -0.60
C ALA A 126 -9.82 -10.93 0.92
N ALA A 127 -8.97 -10.15 1.58
CA ALA A 127 -8.99 -10.05 3.04
C ALA A 127 -8.69 -8.64 3.56
N ILE A 128 -9.39 -8.28 4.65
CA ILE A 128 -9.14 -7.04 5.38
C ILE A 128 -7.90 -7.20 6.27
N THR A 129 -6.91 -6.34 6.11
CA THR A 129 -5.66 -6.36 6.89
C THR A 129 -5.73 -5.51 8.16
N GLY A 130 -6.75 -4.65 8.27
CA GLY A 130 -6.97 -3.79 9.43
C GLY A 130 -8.31 -3.07 9.37
N TRP A 131 -8.80 -2.66 10.53
CA TRP A 131 -10.04 -1.89 10.66
C TRP A 131 -9.73 -0.41 10.82
N ASN A 132 -10.52 0.46 10.22
CA ASN A 132 -10.40 1.90 10.40
C ASN A 132 -11.20 2.32 11.65
N PRO A 133 -10.55 2.78 12.74
CA PRO A 133 -11.24 3.10 13.99
C PRO A 133 -11.94 4.46 13.95
N ARG A 134 -11.78 5.25 12.88
CA ARG A 134 -12.36 6.58 12.79
C ARG A 134 -13.87 6.50 12.57
N ASP A 135 -14.60 7.29 13.37
CA ASP A 135 -16.00 7.61 13.12
C ASP A 135 -16.18 8.22 11.72
N LYS A 136 -17.38 8.02 11.18
CA LYS A 136 -17.77 8.31 9.82
C LYS A 136 -18.98 9.20 9.82
N LYS A 137 -18.83 10.36 9.17
CA LYS A 137 -19.94 11.24 8.83
C LYS A 137 -20.28 11.09 7.36
N ILE A 138 -21.36 10.37 7.08
CA ILE A 138 -21.95 10.30 5.74
C ILE A 138 -22.93 11.47 5.61
N HIS A 139 -22.90 12.17 4.48
CA HIS A 139 -23.78 13.31 4.25
C HIS A 139 -25.25 12.90 4.42
N GLY A 140 -26.02 13.69 5.17
CA GLY A 140 -27.43 13.40 5.48
C GLY A 140 -27.69 12.28 6.49
N GLN A 141 -26.66 11.61 7.02
CA GLN A 141 -26.81 10.51 7.99
C GLN A 141 -26.23 10.85 9.37
N PRO A 142 -26.68 10.20 10.45
CA PRO A 142 -26.00 10.29 11.75
C PRO A 142 -24.53 9.86 11.67
N MET A 143 -23.73 10.28 12.66
CA MET A 143 -22.37 9.75 12.82
C MET A 143 -22.45 8.23 13.01
N THR A 144 -21.54 7.50 12.37
CA THR A 144 -21.52 6.03 12.41
C THR A 144 -20.08 5.51 12.40
N TYR A 145 -19.87 4.20 12.49
CA TYR A 145 -18.54 3.57 12.49
C TYR A 145 -18.62 2.17 11.89
N VAL A 146 -17.46 1.59 11.57
CA VAL A 146 -17.37 0.22 11.07
C VAL A 146 -17.49 -0.76 12.24
N ASP A 147 -18.64 -1.41 12.40
CA ASP A 147 -18.79 -2.48 13.38
C ASP A 147 -18.23 -3.79 12.83
N LYS A 148 -17.01 -4.15 13.23
CA LYS A 148 -16.37 -5.40 12.80
C LYS A 148 -17.18 -6.67 13.09
N ARG A 149 -18.12 -6.63 14.04
CA ARG A 149 -18.98 -7.78 14.41
C ARG A 149 -20.10 -8.02 13.38
N SER A 150 -20.41 -7.04 12.55
CA SER A 150 -21.46 -7.16 11.52
C SER A 150 -21.00 -7.94 10.28
N PHE A 151 -19.76 -8.42 10.23
CA PHE A 151 -19.21 -9.10 9.07
C PHE A 151 -18.92 -10.58 9.35
N PRO A 152 -19.14 -11.47 8.37
CA PRO A 152 -18.95 -12.91 8.55
C PRO A 152 -17.48 -13.36 8.52
N PHE A 153 -16.55 -12.43 8.34
CA PHE A 153 -15.11 -12.69 8.21
C PHE A 153 -14.29 -11.91 9.23
N LYS A 154 -13.06 -12.38 9.47
CA LYS A 154 -12.10 -11.71 10.37
C LYS A 154 -11.12 -10.86 9.57
N GLY A 155 -11.01 -9.59 9.94
CA GLY A 155 -9.95 -8.70 9.48
C GLY A 155 -8.82 -8.59 10.52
N GLY A 156 -7.57 -8.43 10.07
CA GLY A 156 -6.44 -8.22 10.98
C GLY A 156 -5.07 -8.37 10.31
N LYS A 157 -4.01 -8.03 11.07
CA LYS A 157 -2.62 -8.02 10.57
C LYS A 157 -2.14 -9.37 10.04
N GLY A 158 -2.70 -10.48 10.53
CA GLY A 158 -2.38 -11.83 10.02
C GLY A 158 -2.74 -12.04 8.55
N ASN A 159 -3.62 -11.20 7.98
CA ASN A 159 -3.94 -11.24 6.56
C ASN A 159 -2.95 -10.46 5.70
N PHE A 160 -2.03 -9.68 6.29
CA PHE A 160 -1.12 -8.82 5.55
C PHE A 160 -0.18 -9.64 4.67
N ILE A 161 -0.09 -9.27 3.39
CA ILE A 161 0.89 -9.80 2.44
C ILE A 161 1.67 -8.60 1.89
N PRO A 162 3.01 -8.56 2.03
CA PRO A 162 3.84 -7.54 1.43
C PRO A 162 3.53 -7.39 -0.06
N ILE A 163 3.47 -6.16 -0.56
CA ILE A 163 2.97 -5.91 -1.92
C ILE A 163 3.80 -6.61 -3.01
N TYR A 164 5.09 -6.85 -2.78
CA TYR A 164 5.94 -7.65 -3.66
C TYR A 164 5.52 -9.11 -3.76
N GLU A 165 5.16 -9.74 -2.63
CA GLU A 165 4.73 -11.14 -2.63
C GLU A 165 3.42 -11.32 -3.40
N GLN A 166 2.65 -10.23 -3.58
CA GLN A 166 1.46 -10.22 -4.41
C GLN A 166 1.78 -10.41 -5.90
N SER A 167 3.04 -10.21 -6.34
CA SER A 167 3.47 -10.51 -7.70
C SER A 167 3.23 -11.97 -8.11
N HIS A 168 3.11 -12.90 -7.15
CA HIS A 168 2.84 -14.31 -7.44
C HIS A 168 1.40 -14.60 -7.85
N TYR A 169 0.54 -13.58 -7.97
CA TYR A 169 -0.84 -13.71 -8.38
C TYR A 169 -1.03 -13.05 -9.75
N LYS A 170 -1.73 -13.73 -10.67
CA LYS A 170 -2.00 -13.20 -12.01
C LYS A 170 -2.91 -11.96 -11.95
N TYR A 171 -3.83 -11.91 -10.99
CA TYR A 171 -4.82 -10.83 -10.92
C TYR A 171 -4.77 -10.12 -9.57
N LEU A 172 -4.65 -8.79 -9.60
CA LEU A 172 -4.60 -7.94 -8.42
C LEU A 172 -5.81 -7.00 -8.43
N LEU A 173 -6.68 -7.15 -7.43
CA LEU A 173 -7.89 -6.33 -7.33
C LEU A 173 -7.53 -4.96 -6.74
N TYR A 174 -7.83 -3.90 -7.49
CA TYR A 174 -7.68 -2.53 -7.04
C TYR A 174 -9.02 -1.98 -6.57
N ILE A 175 -9.04 -1.42 -5.35
CA ILE A 175 -10.21 -0.78 -4.76
C ILE A 175 -9.78 0.48 -4.02
N ASP A 176 -10.50 1.58 -4.25
CA ASP A 176 -10.26 2.86 -3.61
C ASP A 176 -10.38 2.81 -2.08
N GLY A 177 -9.76 3.78 -1.42
CA GLY A 177 -9.86 4.01 0.01
C GLY A 177 -10.81 5.17 0.29
N HIS A 178 -10.39 6.11 1.13
CA HIS A 178 -11.11 7.39 1.29
C HIS A 178 -10.96 8.28 0.04
N CYS A 179 -9.87 8.09 -0.69
CA CYS A 179 -9.49 8.64 -1.98
C CYS A 179 -8.92 7.51 -2.85
N ALA A 180 -8.50 7.81 -4.07
CA ALA A 180 -7.70 6.90 -4.89
C ALA A 180 -6.56 6.32 -4.05
N ALA A 181 -6.28 5.03 -4.24
CA ALA A 181 -5.23 4.36 -3.49
C ALA A 181 -3.88 4.45 -4.24
N CYS A 182 -2.87 5.03 -3.58
CA CYS A 182 -1.48 5.16 -4.06
C CYS A 182 -0.78 3.84 -4.45
N ARG A 183 -1.39 2.69 -4.16
CA ARG A 183 -0.84 1.38 -4.53
C ARG A 183 -0.94 1.06 -6.02
N TYR A 184 -1.73 1.81 -6.81
CA TYR A 184 -2.00 1.48 -8.21
C TYR A 184 -0.71 1.45 -9.05
N ALA A 185 0.09 2.52 -9.00
CA ALA A 185 1.37 2.61 -9.70
C ALA A 185 2.28 1.42 -9.38
N PHE A 186 2.32 1.03 -8.11
CA PHE A 186 3.11 -0.11 -7.69
C PHE A 186 2.59 -1.43 -8.28
N MET A 187 1.26 -1.63 -8.34
CA MET A 187 0.66 -2.82 -8.96
C MET A 187 1.01 -2.94 -10.45
N MET A 188 1.13 -1.81 -11.17
CA MET A 188 1.52 -1.80 -12.60
C MET A 188 2.89 -2.45 -12.82
N ARG A 189 3.79 -2.39 -11.82
CA ARG A 189 5.13 -2.97 -11.91
C ARG A 189 5.20 -4.48 -11.69
N LEU A 190 4.14 -5.09 -11.14
CA LEU A 190 4.20 -6.47 -10.66
C LEU A 190 4.04 -7.49 -11.78
N GLY A 191 3.76 -7.06 -13.02
CA GLY A 191 3.51 -7.94 -14.15
C GLY A 191 2.26 -8.80 -13.92
N SER A 192 1.25 -8.23 -13.25
CA SER A 192 -0.03 -8.86 -12.97
C SER A 192 -1.15 -7.99 -13.53
N VAL A 193 -2.26 -8.59 -13.93
CA VAL A 193 -3.44 -7.85 -14.40
C VAL A 193 -4.07 -7.13 -13.22
N ILE A 194 -4.31 -5.84 -13.40
CA ILE A 194 -5.05 -5.05 -12.43
C ILE A 194 -6.54 -5.19 -12.76
N LEU A 195 -7.32 -5.73 -11.82
CA LEU A 195 -8.76 -5.68 -11.86
C LEU A 195 -9.19 -4.39 -11.16
N LYS A 196 -9.50 -3.33 -11.93
CA LYS A 196 -9.82 -2.01 -11.39
C LYS A 196 -11.31 -1.90 -11.12
N VAL A 197 -11.70 -1.89 -9.85
CA VAL A 197 -13.09 -1.61 -9.47
C VAL A 197 -13.40 -0.15 -9.76
N GLU A 198 -14.54 0.08 -10.42
CA GLU A 198 -15.05 1.42 -10.70
C GLU A 198 -15.31 2.18 -9.39
N SER A 199 -14.91 3.45 -9.36
CA SER A 199 -14.94 4.24 -8.14
C SER A 199 -16.36 4.62 -7.74
N GLN A 200 -16.59 4.75 -6.44
CA GLN A 200 -17.81 5.32 -5.86
C GLN A 200 -17.52 6.59 -5.05
N ILE A 201 -16.29 7.08 -5.07
CA ILE A 201 -15.83 8.21 -4.28
C ILE A 201 -15.52 9.40 -5.18
N VAL A 202 -15.39 10.59 -4.58
CA VAL A 202 -15.19 11.82 -5.36
C VAL A 202 -13.74 12.02 -5.76
N ALA A 203 -12.80 11.76 -4.86
CA ALA A 203 -11.37 11.94 -5.10
C ALA A 203 -10.76 10.61 -5.58
N ASP A 204 -11.14 10.20 -6.79
CA ASP A 204 -10.87 8.88 -7.40
C ASP A 204 -9.72 8.87 -8.41
N THR A 205 -9.06 10.01 -8.59
CA THR A 205 -8.08 10.21 -9.66
C THR A 205 -6.69 10.56 -9.11
N MET A 206 -5.65 10.02 -9.74
CA MET A 206 -4.24 10.38 -9.53
C MET A 206 -3.63 10.92 -10.83
N TRP A 207 -2.46 11.56 -10.73
CA TRP A 207 -1.81 12.29 -11.82
C TRP A 207 -1.62 11.52 -13.14
N TYR A 208 -1.46 10.19 -13.09
CA TYR A 208 -1.33 9.33 -14.28
C TYR A 208 -2.63 8.60 -14.70
N PHE A 209 -3.70 8.69 -13.92
CA PHE A 209 -4.96 7.99 -14.25
C PHE A 209 -5.54 8.36 -15.62
N PRO A 210 -5.43 9.61 -16.11
CA PRO A 210 -5.88 9.97 -17.46
C PRO A 210 -5.17 9.20 -18.60
N LEU A 211 -4.02 8.56 -18.33
CA LEU A 211 -3.30 7.74 -19.31
C LEU A 211 -3.87 6.32 -19.43
N LEU A 212 -4.63 5.87 -18.43
CA LEU A 212 -5.12 4.50 -18.30
C LEU A 212 -6.36 4.29 -19.17
N ARG A 213 -6.44 3.12 -19.80
CA ARG A 213 -7.52 2.70 -20.69
C ARG A 213 -8.02 1.30 -20.32
N PRO A 214 -9.33 1.15 -20.04
CA PRO A 214 -9.93 -0.15 -19.79
C PRO A 214 -9.65 -1.12 -20.93
N TRP A 215 -9.40 -2.39 -20.59
CA TRP A 215 -9.03 -3.49 -21.50
C TRP A 215 -7.71 -3.31 -22.27
N VAL A 216 -6.93 -2.26 -21.97
CA VAL A 216 -5.57 -2.07 -22.50
C VAL A 216 -4.53 -2.32 -21.42
N ASP A 217 -4.67 -1.68 -20.25
CA ASP A 217 -3.73 -1.80 -19.12
C ASP A 217 -4.38 -2.33 -17.82
N HIS A 218 -5.71 -2.41 -17.79
CA HIS A 218 -6.45 -3.01 -16.68
C HIS A 218 -7.77 -3.58 -17.16
N VAL A 219 -8.34 -4.49 -16.37
CA VAL A 219 -9.70 -4.99 -16.60
C VAL A 219 -10.66 -4.22 -15.68
N PRO A 220 -11.68 -3.54 -16.22
CA PRO A 220 -12.66 -2.84 -15.40
C PRO A 220 -13.60 -3.83 -14.70
N VAL A 221 -13.95 -3.51 -13.46
CA VAL A 221 -14.91 -4.25 -12.63
C VAL A 221 -15.99 -3.29 -12.16
N ALA A 222 -17.25 -3.72 -12.19
CA ALA A 222 -18.40 -2.94 -11.76
C ALA A 222 -18.21 -2.40 -10.33
N PRO A 223 -18.77 -1.21 -10.01
CA PRO A 223 -18.54 -0.54 -8.73
C PRO A 223 -19.09 -1.34 -7.56
N ASP A 224 -20.04 -2.23 -7.82
CA ASP A 224 -20.66 -3.09 -6.83
C ASP A 224 -20.02 -4.49 -6.74
N LEU A 225 -18.99 -4.77 -7.54
CA LEU A 225 -18.30 -6.06 -7.71
C LEU A 225 -19.20 -7.20 -8.24
N SER A 226 -20.37 -6.89 -8.82
CA SER A 226 -21.31 -7.89 -9.31
C SER A 226 -20.76 -8.75 -10.46
N ASP A 227 -19.91 -8.17 -11.31
CA ASP A 227 -19.27 -8.84 -12.46
C ASP A 227 -17.89 -9.43 -12.15
N LEU A 228 -17.40 -9.32 -10.91
CA LEU A 228 -16.02 -9.72 -10.56
C LEU A 228 -15.73 -11.19 -10.91
N ALA A 229 -16.66 -12.10 -10.65
CA ALA A 229 -16.49 -13.52 -10.97
C ALA A 229 -16.40 -13.76 -12.48
N GLU A 230 -17.22 -13.05 -13.26
CA GLU A 230 -17.20 -13.10 -14.72
C GLU A 230 -15.85 -12.60 -15.25
N LYS A 231 -15.36 -11.45 -14.76
CA LYS A 231 -14.06 -10.90 -15.17
C LYS A 231 -12.90 -11.84 -14.86
N ILE A 232 -12.88 -12.45 -13.68
CA ILE A 232 -11.81 -13.43 -13.34
C ILE A 232 -11.88 -14.65 -14.26
N ARG A 233 -13.08 -15.18 -14.56
CA ARG A 233 -13.23 -16.32 -15.48
C ARG A 233 -12.83 -15.96 -16.91
N TRP A 234 -13.18 -14.76 -17.36
CA TRP A 234 -12.73 -14.24 -18.66
C TRP A 234 -11.20 -14.19 -18.71
N CYS A 235 -10.55 -13.66 -17.67
CA CYS A 235 -9.09 -13.60 -17.59
C CYS A 235 -8.42 -14.98 -17.64
N ARG A 236 -9.03 -16.01 -17.03
CA ARG A 236 -8.53 -17.39 -17.11
C ARG A 236 -8.68 -18.00 -18.51
N ALA A 237 -9.74 -17.63 -19.23
CA ALA A 237 -10.00 -18.12 -20.58
C ALA A 237 -9.16 -17.40 -21.65
N HIS A 238 -8.63 -16.21 -21.36
CA HIS A 238 -7.86 -15.37 -22.28
C HIS A 238 -6.49 -15.02 -21.68
N ASP A 239 -5.71 -16.05 -21.32
CA ASP A 239 -4.46 -15.88 -20.57
C ASP A 239 -3.42 -15.02 -21.30
N ASP A 240 -3.27 -15.21 -22.61
CA ASP A 240 -2.35 -14.42 -23.46
C ASP A 240 -2.75 -12.94 -23.50
N GLU A 241 -4.06 -12.65 -23.61
CA GLU A 241 -4.58 -11.28 -23.59
C GLU A 241 -4.33 -10.62 -22.22
N CYS A 242 -4.52 -11.38 -21.14
CA CYS A 242 -4.21 -10.94 -19.80
C CYS A 242 -2.71 -10.66 -19.60
N GLN A 243 -1.83 -11.50 -20.16
CA GLN A 243 -0.41 -11.23 -20.13
C GLN A 243 -0.06 -9.93 -20.85
N ALA A 244 -0.68 -9.67 -22.02
CA ALA A 244 -0.49 -8.44 -22.77
C ALA A 244 -1.01 -7.21 -21.99
N ILE A 245 -2.18 -7.29 -21.34
CA ILE A 245 -2.72 -6.22 -20.49
C ILE A 245 -1.75 -5.90 -19.34
N ALA A 246 -1.24 -6.93 -18.65
CA ALA A 246 -0.27 -6.74 -17.57
C ALA A 246 1.05 -6.10 -18.05
N GLN A 247 1.52 -6.48 -19.24
CA GLN A 247 2.71 -5.89 -19.86
C GLN A 247 2.49 -4.44 -20.27
N ASN A 248 1.31 -4.10 -20.78
CA ASN A 248 0.96 -2.72 -21.12
C ASN A 248 0.94 -1.83 -19.88
N ALA A 249 0.40 -2.30 -18.75
CA ALA A 249 0.44 -1.57 -17.49
C ALA A 249 1.89 -1.28 -17.05
N LEU A 250 2.76 -2.29 -17.13
CA LEU A 250 4.19 -2.12 -16.82
C LEU A 250 4.86 -1.11 -17.76
N ALA A 251 4.57 -1.18 -19.06
CA ALA A 251 5.12 -0.25 -20.05
C ALA A 251 4.67 1.21 -19.82
N ILE A 252 3.40 1.43 -19.44
CA ILE A 252 2.92 2.77 -19.04
C ILE A 252 3.69 3.24 -17.80
N TYR A 253 3.88 2.37 -16.81
CA TYR A 253 4.63 2.73 -15.60
C TYR A 253 6.06 3.17 -15.95
N GLU A 254 6.80 2.33 -16.67
CA GLU A 254 8.20 2.60 -17.03
C GLU A 254 8.35 3.88 -17.85
N ARG A 255 7.37 4.19 -18.71
CA ARG A 255 7.43 5.35 -19.59
C ARG A 255 6.98 6.66 -18.94
N TYR A 256 5.93 6.63 -18.12
CA TYR A 256 5.25 7.85 -17.67
C TYR A 256 5.15 8.02 -16.15
N VAL A 257 5.29 6.94 -15.37
CA VAL A 257 5.07 6.97 -13.91
C VAL A 257 6.37 6.80 -13.12
N GLY A 258 7.36 6.11 -13.68
CA GLY A 258 8.70 5.98 -13.11
C GLY A 258 9.43 7.31 -12.98
N GLU A 259 10.65 7.29 -12.45
CA GLU A 259 11.38 8.49 -12.01
C GLU A 259 11.39 9.61 -13.05
N LYS A 260 11.79 9.30 -14.28
CA LYS A 260 11.84 10.28 -15.38
C LYS A 260 10.46 10.85 -15.71
N GLY A 261 9.45 10.00 -15.86
CA GLY A 261 8.09 10.44 -16.16
C GLY A 261 7.47 11.30 -15.05
N ALA A 262 7.76 10.97 -13.78
CA ALA A 262 7.34 11.78 -12.63
C ALA A 262 8.02 13.16 -12.61
N LEU A 263 9.31 13.23 -12.94
CA LEU A 263 10.06 14.47 -13.05
C LEU A 263 9.58 15.33 -14.24
N ASP A 264 9.40 14.72 -15.42
CA ASP A 264 8.88 15.40 -16.61
C ASP A 264 7.48 15.99 -16.33
N TYR A 265 6.62 15.23 -15.66
CA TYR A 265 5.30 15.69 -15.27
C TYR A 265 5.36 16.85 -14.26
N LEU A 266 6.24 16.76 -13.25
CA LEU A 266 6.41 17.81 -12.26
C LEU A 266 6.94 19.11 -12.90
N GLU A 267 7.91 18.99 -13.81
CA GLU A 267 8.42 20.13 -14.61
C GLU A 267 7.28 20.77 -15.40
N ALA A 268 6.49 19.97 -16.13
CA ALA A 268 5.36 20.48 -16.90
C ALA A 268 4.34 21.20 -16.00
N VAL A 269 3.95 20.63 -14.86
CA VAL A 269 3.02 21.29 -13.91
C VAL A 269 3.61 22.61 -13.39
N CYS A 270 4.89 22.63 -13.03
CA CYS A 270 5.56 23.85 -12.57
C CYS A 270 5.58 24.95 -13.64
N HIS A 271 5.89 24.60 -14.90
CA HIS A 271 5.84 25.55 -16.01
C HIS A 271 4.41 26.05 -16.25
N GLU A 272 3.41 25.18 -16.27
CA GLU A 272 2.02 25.56 -16.48
C GLU A 272 1.48 26.48 -15.35
N ILE A 273 1.93 26.29 -14.11
CA ILE A 273 1.64 27.20 -12.99
C ILE A 273 2.35 28.54 -13.20
N ALA A 274 3.63 28.52 -13.55
CA ALA A 274 4.44 29.73 -13.73
C ALA A 274 3.92 30.61 -14.89
N ASP A 275 3.55 30.01 -16.02
CA ASP A 275 3.04 30.72 -17.20
C ASP A 275 1.67 31.38 -16.96
N ARG A 276 0.88 30.83 -16.02
CA ARG A 276 -0.41 31.39 -15.61
C ARG A 276 -0.31 32.29 -14.38
N TRP A 277 0.90 32.50 -13.87
CA TRP A 277 1.13 33.42 -12.78
C TRP A 277 0.85 34.84 -13.25
N VAL A 278 -0.08 35.51 -12.57
CA VAL A 278 -0.37 36.92 -12.80
C VAL A 278 0.17 37.69 -11.61
N TYR A 279 0.90 38.78 -11.87
CA TYR A 279 1.28 39.69 -10.79
C TYR A 279 0.00 40.15 -10.08
N PRO A 280 -0.02 40.13 -8.73
CA PRO A 280 -1.13 40.72 -8.00
C PRO A 280 -1.32 42.16 -8.49
N PRO A 281 -2.55 42.56 -8.87
CA PRO A 281 -2.81 43.93 -9.29
C PRO A 281 -2.33 44.92 -8.23
N SER A 282 -1.93 46.13 -8.63
CA SER A 282 -1.38 47.13 -7.70
C SER A 282 -2.35 47.55 -6.58
N TRP A 283 -3.64 47.23 -6.74
CA TRP A 283 -4.70 47.47 -5.74
C TRP A 283 -4.96 46.26 -4.82
N CYS A 284 -4.35 45.11 -5.10
CA CYS A 284 -4.39 43.96 -4.20
C CYS A 284 -3.32 44.18 -3.15
N ASP A 285 -3.74 44.36 -1.89
CA ASP A 285 -2.80 44.50 -0.78
C ASP A 285 -1.81 43.32 -0.80
N PRO A 286 -0.51 43.57 -0.58
CA PRO A 286 0.45 42.48 -0.42
C PRO A 286 -0.10 41.52 0.64
N ALA A 287 0.07 40.21 0.40
CA ALA A 287 -0.33 39.20 1.37
C ALA A 287 0.17 39.65 2.77
N PRO A 288 -0.70 39.68 3.79
CA PRO A 288 -0.29 40.13 5.12
C PRO A 288 0.98 39.37 5.48
N GLN A 289 1.99 40.12 5.91
CA GLN A 289 3.30 39.56 6.27
C GLN A 289 3.04 38.33 7.13
N ALA A 290 3.50 37.16 6.66
CA ALA A 290 3.14 35.88 7.25
C ALA A 290 3.21 36.02 8.76
N ALA A 291 2.05 35.94 9.42
CA ALA A 291 2.02 36.00 10.87
C ALA A 291 3.05 34.98 11.35
N ALA A 292 3.88 35.35 12.33
CA ALA A 292 4.82 34.42 12.92
C ALA A 292 4.04 33.13 13.18
N ALA A 293 4.52 32.01 12.63
CA ALA A 293 3.84 30.73 12.77
C ALA A 293 3.41 30.61 14.22
N PRO A 294 2.13 30.32 14.51
CA PRO A 294 1.67 30.24 15.89
C PRO A 294 2.68 29.34 16.60
N VAL A 295 3.36 29.91 17.61
CA VAL A 295 4.32 29.14 18.40
C VAL A 295 3.50 27.96 18.89
N ALA A 296 3.85 26.75 18.43
CA ALA A 296 3.22 25.54 18.94
C ALA A 296 3.26 25.71 20.47
N PRO A 297 2.11 25.63 21.16
CA PRO A 297 2.05 25.95 22.59
C PRO A 297 3.26 25.28 23.24
N ASP A 298 4.11 26.12 23.84
CA ASP A 298 5.45 25.72 24.26
C ASP A 298 5.37 24.32 24.84
N HIS A 299 6.13 23.43 24.21
CA HIS A 299 6.45 22.07 24.62
C HIS A 299 5.62 21.58 25.79
N TYR A 300 4.75 20.59 25.58
CA TYR A 300 4.31 19.76 26.69
C TYR A 300 5.55 19.32 27.50
N VAL A 301 5.76 19.95 28.65
CA VAL A 301 6.78 19.58 29.62
C VAL A 301 6.09 18.60 30.55
N ARG A 302 6.50 17.33 30.47
CA ARG A 302 6.00 16.29 31.37
C ARG A 302 6.19 16.75 32.82
N GLY A 303 5.10 16.93 33.56
CA GLY A 303 5.11 17.38 34.96
C GLY A 303 4.52 18.77 35.22
N GLU A 304 4.27 19.60 34.21
CA GLU A 304 3.67 20.93 34.38
C GLU A 304 2.13 20.92 34.32
N CYS A 305 1.50 19.85 34.81
CA CYS A 305 0.04 19.81 34.95
C CYS A 305 -0.44 20.70 36.10
N PHE A 306 -1.64 21.27 35.96
CA PHE A 306 -2.23 22.18 36.93
C PHE A 306 -2.18 21.59 38.36
N LYS A 307 -1.48 22.29 39.26
CA LYS A 307 -1.28 21.94 40.69
C LYS A 307 -0.51 20.63 40.96
N GLY A 308 0.33 20.17 40.04
CA GLY A 308 1.20 19.00 40.26
C GLY A 308 0.45 17.66 40.26
N VAL A 309 -0.82 17.65 39.84
CA VAL A 309 -1.59 16.42 39.63
C VAL A 309 -1.47 16.01 38.17
N PRO A 310 -0.97 14.80 37.85
CA PRO A 310 -0.84 14.37 36.46
C PRO A 310 -2.22 14.25 35.80
N CYS A 311 -2.38 14.88 34.63
CA CYS A 311 -3.59 14.76 33.82
C CYS A 311 -3.73 13.35 33.22
N VAL A 312 -4.88 13.03 32.64
CA VAL A 312 -5.15 11.72 32.01
C VAL A 312 -4.07 11.36 30.98
N ARG A 313 -3.68 12.32 30.13
CA ARG A 313 -2.63 12.12 29.11
C ARG A 313 -1.26 11.80 29.72
N CYS A 314 -0.85 12.48 30.81
CA CYS A 314 0.41 12.17 31.49
C CYS A 314 0.41 10.75 32.07
N LYS A 315 -0.72 10.33 32.64
CA LYS A 315 -0.89 8.98 33.21
C LYS A 315 -0.83 7.89 32.14
N GLU A 316 -1.45 8.13 30.98
CA GLU A 316 -1.41 7.22 29.83
C GLU A 316 -0.01 7.11 29.22
N GLU A 317 0.71 8.23 29.10
CA GLU A 317 2.09 8.23 28.61
C GLU A 317 3.05 7.51 29.57
N GLU A 318 2.88 7.69 30.88
CA GLU A 318 3.67 7.03 31.92
C GLU A 318 3.42 5.51 31.93
N ALA A 319 2.17 5.07 31.82
CA ALA A 319 1.82 3.66 31.66
C ALA A 319 2.45 3.06 30.40
N HIS A 320 2.40 3.77 29.27
CA HIS A 320 2.99 3.32 28.02
C HIS A 320 4.53 3.26 28.06
N GLU A 321 5.18 4.15 28.81
CA GLU A 321 6.64 4.06 29.03
C GLU A 321 7.03 2.94 29.98
N GLN A 322 6.22 2.66 31.00
CA GLN A 322 6.41 1.48 31.85
C GLN A 322 6.25 0.19 31.03
N ASP A 323 5.22 0.08 30.19
CA ASP A 323 5.02 -1.05 29.28
C ASP A 323 6.20 -1.21 28.31
N LYS A 324 6.74 -0.10 27.78
CA LYS A 324 7.93 -0.12 26.94
C LYS A 324 9.19 -0.53 27.70
N ALA A 325 9.39 -0.04 28.91
CA ALA A 325 10.54 -0.41 29.73
C ALA A 325 10.50 -1.90 30.09
N VAL A 326 9.32 -2.44 30.36
CA VAL A 326 9.08 -3.88 30.54
C VAL A 326 9.38 -4.65 29.26
N ALA A 327 8.90 -4.19 28.09
CA ALA A 327 9.16 -4.84 26.81
C ALA A 327 10.63 -4.80 26.37
N VAL A 328 11.34 -3.70 26.67
CA VAL A 328 12.79 -3.56 26.42
C VAL A 328 13.59 -4.39 27.42
N GLY A 329 13.17 -4.44 28.68
CA GLY A 329 13.74 -5.31 29.71
C GLY A 329 13.63 -6.78 29.33
N GLN A 330 12.44 -7.23 28.90
CA GLN A 330 12.19 -8.59 28.42
C GLN A 330 12.99 -8.94 27.15
N LYS A 331 13.21 -7.97 26.25
CA LYS A 331 14.09 -8.15 25.08
C LYS A 331 15.58 -8.20 25.44
N ARG A 332 16.01 -7.51 26.51
CA ARG A 332 17.40 -7.48 26.98
C ARG A 332 17.75 -8.64 27.92
N SER A 333 16.78 -9.20 28.63
CA SER A 333 16.95 -10.36 29.51
C SER A 333 16.63 -11.70 28.85
N ALA A 334 16.20 -11.72 27.58
CA ALA A 334 15.97 -12.94 26.83
C ALA A 334 17.30 -13.73 26.69
N PRO A 335 17.43 -14.93 27.29
CA PRO A 335 18.62 -15.80 27.14
C PRO A 335 18.82 -16.31 25.70
N ASP A 336 17.88 -16.02 24.81
CA ASP A 336 17.80 -16.60 23.47
C ASP A 336 18.81 -16.02 22.47
N ALA A 337 19.35 -14.82 22.67
CA ALA A 337 20.31 -14.24 21.72
C ALA A 337 21.68 -14.95 21.75
N ALA A 338 22.18 -15.29 22.95
CA ALA A 338 23.43 -16.02 23.10
C ALA A 338 23.28 -17.50 22.70
N ALA A 339 22.14 -18.13 23.05
CA ALA A 339 21.84 -19.50 22.67
C ALA A 339 21.55 -19.66 21.16
N ALA A 340 20.92 -18.68 20.52
CA ALA A 340 20.72 -18.66 19.07
C ALA A 340 22.03 -18.45 18.32
N ALA A 341 22.90 -17.54 18.78
CA ALA A 341 24.23 -17.34 18.20
C ALA A 341 25.10 -18.60 18.32
N GLN A 342 25.10 -19.29 19.48
CA GLN A 342 25.81 -20.56 19.63
C GLN A 342 25.25 -21.66 18.72
N ARG A 343 23.91 -21.82 18.62
CA ARG A 343 23.29 -22.80 17.71
C ARG A 343 23.58 -22.51 16.24
N GLU A 344 23.68 -21.23 15.87
CA GLU A 344 23.99 -20.81 14.52
C GLU A 344 25.47 -21.02 14.19
N GLU A 345 26.37 -20.78 15.15
CA GLU A 345 27.80 -21.07 15.02
C GLU A 345 28.07 -22.58 14.96
N GLU A 346 27.37 -23.40 15.74
CA GLU A 346 27.42 -24.86 15.67
C GLU A 346 26.88 -25.38 14.33
N ARG A 347 25.76 -24.86 13.84
CA ARG A 347 25.23 -25.19 12.49
C ARG A 347 26.19 -24.78 11.39
N PHE A 348 26.88 -23.65 11.53
CA PHE A 348 27.87 -23.18 10.57
C PHE A 348 29.12 -24.09 10.56
N LYS A 349 29.63 -24.48 11.74
CA LYS A 349 30.74 -25.43 11.88
C LYS A 349 30.37 -26.81 11.33
N ALA A 350 29.15 -27.30 11.59
CA ALA A 350 28.65 -28.57 11.05
C ALA A 350 28.50 -28.53 9.52
N ARG A 351 28.00 -27.42 8.94
CA ARG A 351 27.93 -27.23 7.47
C ARG A 351 29.32 -27.20 6.83
N LYS A 352 30.30 -26.55 7.45
CA LYS A 352 31.67 -26.48 6.96
C LYS A 352 32.35 -27.85 7.01
N SER A 353 32.16 -28.60 8.09
CA SER A 353 32.65 -29.98 8.24
C SER A 353 32.01 -30.94 7.22
N ASN A 354 30.69 -30.91 7.04
CA ASN A 354 30.01 -31.72 6.02
C ASN A 354 30.46 -31.37 4.59
N LYS A 355 30.70 -30.09 4.29
CA LYS A 355 31.20 -29.65 2.98
C LYS A 355 32.65 -30.09 2.74
N ALA A 356 33.49 -30.13 3.77
CA ALA A 356 34.84 -30.70 3.68
C ALA A 356 34.81 -32.22 3.45
N ARG A 357 33.97 -32.95 4.20
CA ARG A 357 33.82 -34.40 4.08
C ARG A 357 33.22 -34.84 2.74
N MET A 358 32.33 -34.03 2.16
CA MET A 358 31.80 -34.22 0.80
C MET A 358 32.87 -34.00 -0.27
N ARG A 359 33.78 -33.03 -0.07
CA ARG A 359 34.91 -32.78 -0.98
C ARG A 359 35.96 -33.88 -0.93
N GLU A 360 36.26 -34.42 0.25
CA GLU A 360 37.16 -35.58 0.39
C GLU A 360 36.56 -36.85 -0.23
N ARG A 361 35.25 -37.09 -0.08
CA ARG A 361 34.56 -38.20 -0.77
C ARG A 361 34.54 -38.04 -2.29
N ALA A 362 34.40 -36.81 -2.80
CA ALA A 362 34.48 -36.53 -4.23
C ALA A 362 35.91 -36.68 -4.78
N ALA A 363 36.94 -36.41 -3.96
CA ALA A 363 38.35 -36.58 -4.34
C ALA A 363 38.84 -38.04 -4.23
N GLY A 364 38.22 -38.86 -3.36
CA GLY A 364 38.58 -40.27 -3.17
C GLY A 364 37.85 -41.27 -4.08
N GLY A 365 36.88 -40.83 -4.89
CA GLY A 365 36.07 -41.70 -5.76
C GLY A 365 36.62 -41.94 -7.17
N GLY A 366 37.86 -41.49 -7.46
CA GLY A 366 38.46 -41.50 -8.80
C GLY A 366 39.56 -42.53 -9.04
N GLY A 367 39.57 -43.66 -8.33
CA GLY A 367 40.56 -44.72 -8.54
C GLY A 367 40.06 -46.08 -8.10
N GLY A 368 39.56 -46.87 -9.05
CA GLY A 368 39.17 -48.26 -8.81
C GLY A 368 38.26 -48.81 -9.90
N SER A 369 38.88 -49.60 -10.79
CA SER A 369 38.36 -50.39 -11.93
C SER A 369 37.74 -49.64 -13.09
#